data_AF-A0A3B1JER8-F1
#
_entry.id   AF-A0A3B1JER8-F1
#
_cell.length_a   1.000
_cell.length_b   1.000
_cell.length_c   1.000
_cell.angle_alpha   90.00
_cell.angle_beta   90.00
_cell.angle_gamma   90.00
#
_symmetry.space_group_name_H-M   'P 1'
#
loop_
_entity.id
_entity.type
_entity.pdbx_description
1 polymer ?
#
loop_
_entity_poly.entity_id
_entity_poly.type
_entity_poly.pdbx_seq_one_letter_code
_entity_poly.pdbx_strand_id
1 'polypeptide(L)'
;MAALGEADGRRLKQEISECVDQCREKLHALSQGIWSRPELAYQEKHSHDLLVALFSEVGGWTVEPSFVVDTAFRATWCRSVGETRRPVNVGFLCEYDALPALGHACGHNLIAEAGVGAALGLKGALENQPHIPVKITVLGTPAEEDRGGKIDLIKAGAFADMDVVFMAHPAQEDKAFSPCIAITNCNVKYRGKASHAAAYPWEGVNALDAAVLAYSSLSVLRQQLKPDWRLHGIIRHGGTKPNIIPDYTEMEYYIRTPLLKNLSDLKDKVEACFHSAALATGCQVEINYPNPAYSNILQNTILEKLYEENGSSVGMKFNKDSSNFSGSTDFGNVSFVVPGIHPFFYIGTDALNHTPEYTVAAGSEKAQMYTLRTAKALAMTAADVLLDPALLKQVKDEFIVAKQTQE
;
A
#
# COMPACT_ATOMS: atom_id res chain seq x y z
N MET A 1 -11.14 -8.54 -31.09
CA MET A 1 -10.23 -7.61 -31.79
C MET A 1 -9.01 -8.43 -32.16
N ALA A 2 -8.54 -8.34 -33.40
CA ALA A 2 -7.15 -8.65 -33.65
C ALA A 2 -6.32 -7.68 -32.78
N ALA A 3 -5.27 -8.16 -32.14
CA ALA A 3 -4.32 -7.29 -31.46
C ALA A 3 -3.95 -6.14 -32.43
N LEU A 4 -3.90 -4.90 -31.93
CA LEU A 4 -3.33 -3.81 -32.72
C LEU A 4 -1.96 -4.27 -33.23
N GLY A 5 -1.64 -3.95 -34.48
CA GLY A 5 -0.35 -4.35 -35.05
C GLY A 5 0.79 -3.80 -34.18
N GLU A 6 1.92 -4.50 -34.15
CA GLU A 6 3.07 -4.13 -33.31
C GLU A 6 3.54 -2.67 -33.52
N ALA A 7 3.34 -2.13 -34.73
CA ALA A 7 3.60 -0.74 -35.07
C ALA A 7 2.60 0.25 -34.44
N ASP A 8 1.32 -0.11 -34.38
CA ASP A 8 0.26 0.71 -33.76
C ASP A 8 0.43 0.74 -32.23
N GLY A 9 0.81 -0.39 -31.62
CA GLY A 9 1.14 -0.46 -30.20
C GLY A 9 2.34 0.42 -29.83
N ARG A 10 3.42 0.38 -30.63
CA ARG A 10 4.58 1.27 -30.43
C ARG A 10 4.23 2.75 -30.56
N ARG A 11 3.40 3.10 -31.55
CA ARG A 11 2.93 4.48 -31.73
C ARG A 11 2.11 4.95 -30.54
N LEU A 12 1.18 4.13 -30.03
CA LEU A 12 0.38 4.51 -28.86
C LEU A 12 1.26 4.75 -27.63
N LYS A 13 2.27 3.90 -27.39
CA LYS A 13 3.22 4.10 -26.28
C LYS A 13 4.00 5.41 -26.41
N GLN A 14 4.40 5.78 -27.63
CA GLN A 14 5.02 7.08 -27.86
C GLN A 14 4.06 8.24 -27.55
N GLU A 15 2.82 8.17 -28.04
CA GLU A 15 1.78 9.18 -27.76
C GLU A 15 1.51 9.30 -26.24
N ILE A 16 1.49 8.18 -25.50
CA ILE A 16 1.41 8.17 -24.03
C ILE A 16 2.57 8.96 -23.41
N SER A 17 3.81 8.70 -23.83
CA SER A 17 4.98 9.42 -23.31
C SER A 17 4.86 10.92 -23.55
N GLU A 18 4.47 11.31 -24.75
CA GLU A 18 4.30 12.72 -25.13
C GLU A 18 3.19 13.39 -24.30
N CYS A 19 2.06 12.73 -24.06
CA CYS A 19 0.99 13.24 -23.21
C CYS A 19 1.43 13.41 -21.74
N VAL A 20 2.24 12.49 -21.20
CA VAL A 20 2.82 12.64 -19.86
C VAL A 20 3.75 13.86 -19.82
N ASP A 21 4.63 14.01 -20.82
CA ASP A 21 5.57 15.12 -20.90
C ASP A 21 4.86 16.48 -21.02
N GLN A 22 3.75 16.56 -21.75
CA GLN A 22 2.91 17.76 -21.84
C GLN A 22 2.28 18.15 -20.50
N CYS A 23 2.06 17.19 -19.60
CA CYS A 23 1.49 17.43 -18.26
C CYS A 23 2.56 17.71 -17.19
N ARG A 24 3.86 17.70 -17.54
CA ARG A 24 4.99 17.77 -16.60
C ARG A 24 4.86 18.87 -15.54
N GLU A 25 4.58 20.11 -15.95
CA GLU A 25 4.52 21.24 -15.02
C GLU A 25 3.34 21.11 -14.03
N LYS A 26 2.20 20.60 -14.50
CA LYS A 26 1.03 20.36 -13.65
C LYS A 26 1.27 19.22 -12.66
N LEU A 27 1.90 18.14 -13.11
CA LEU A 27 2.26 17.00 -12.29
C LEU A 27 3.28 17.39 -11.21
N HIS A 28 4.30 18.15 -11.58
CA HIS A 28 5.27 18.68 -10.64
C HIS A 28 4.62 19.59 -9.60
N ALA A 29 3.76 20.52 -10.03
CA ALA A 29 3.05 21.42 -9.12
C ALA A 29 2.12 20.67 -8.15
N LEU A 30 1.42 19.61 -8.62
CA LEU A 30 0.63 18.73 -7.78
C LEU A 30 1.51 18.08 -6.70
N SER A 31 2.61 17.45 -7.12
CA SER A 31 3.55 16.74 -6.25
C SER A 31 4.15 17.67 -5.19
N GLN A 32 4.56 18.88 -5.58
CA GLN A 32 5.08 19.89 -4.67
C GLN A 32 4.01 20.41 -3.70
N GLY A 33 2.78 20.60 -4.18
CA GLY A 33 1.64 20.98 -3.34
C GLY A 33 1.40 19.98 -2.21
N ILE A 34 1.34 18.69 -2.55
CA ILE A 34 1.23 17.58 -1.57
C ILE A 34 2.45 17.57 -0.64
N TRP A 35 3.65 17.55 -1.20
CA TRP A 35 4.90 17.43 -0.44
C TRP A 35 5.09 18.56 0.60
N SER A 36 4.75 19.80 0.23
CA SER A 36 4.97 20.98 1.06
C SER A 36 4.07 21.07 2.29
N ARG A 37 2.95 20.32 2.31
CA ARG A 37 1.99 20.31 3.40
C ARG A 37 1.64 18.87 3.79
N PRO A 38 2.53 18.19 4.53
CA PRO A 38 2.30 16.82 4.94
C PRO A 38 1.09 16.72 5.87
N GLU A 39 0.19 15.79 5.55
CA GLU A 39 -1.01 15.52 6.33
C GLU A 39 -1.09 14.03 6.66
N LEU A 40 -1.51 13.71 7.88
CA LEU A 40 -1.51 12.33 8.38
C LEU A 40 -2.69 11.52 7.82
N ALA A 41 -2.60 10.20 7.99
CA ALA A 41 -3.67 9.25 7.71
C ALA A 41 -5.07 9.75 8.12
N TYR A 42 -6.01 9.76 7.16
CA TYR A 42 -7.40 10.26 7.25
C TYR A 42 -7.55 11.77 7.51
N GLN A 43 -6.47 12.53 7.39
CA GLN A 43 -6.46 13.99 7.58
C GLN A 43 -5.90 14.73 6.36
N GLU A 44 -5.68 14.02 5.25
CA GLU A 44 -5.04 14.46 4.00
C GLU A 44 -5.92 15.35 3.13
N LYS A 45 -6.63 16.30 3.75
CA LYS A 45 -7.62 17.15 3.09
C LYS A 45 -7.01 18.03 2.00
N HIS A 46 -5.87 18.65 2.26
CA HIS A 46 -5.20 19.48 1.28
C HIS A 46 -4.74 18.66 0.07
N SER A 47 -4.06 17.54 0.32
CA SER A 47 -3.58 16.65 -0.75
C SER A 47 -4.73 16.11 -1.60
N HIS A 48 -5.80 15.68 -0.92
CA HIS A 48 -7.05 15.27 -1.54
C HIS A 48 -7.65 16.36 -2.43
N ASP A 49 -7.80 17.58 -1.91
CA ASP A 49 -8.44 18.68 -2.63
C ASP A 49 -7.64 19.08 -3.88
N LEU A 50 -6.31 19.03 -3.82
CA LEU A 50 -5.44 19.25 -4.98
C LEU A 50 -5.68 18.21 -6.09
N LEU A 51 -5.78 16.93 -5.73
CA LEU A 51 -6.03 15.84 -6.68
C LEU A 51 -7.41 15.94 -7.31
N VAL A 52 -8.44 16.21 -6.52
CA VAL A 52 -9.82 16.42 -6.98
C VAL A 52 -9.90 17.63 -7.92
N ALA A 53 -9.26 18.74 -7.56
CA ALA A 53 -9.21 19.95 -8.37
C ALA A 53 -8.56 19.68 -9.73
N LEU A 54 -7.43 18.99 -9.75
CA LEU A 54 -6.72 18.65 -10.98
C LEU A 54 -7.61 17.86 -11.96
N PHE A 55 -8.28 16.80 -11.51
CA PHE A 55 -9.16 16.02 -12.39
C PHE A 55 -10.38 16.82 -12.86
N SER A 56 -10.90 17.71 -12.01
CA SER A 56 -12.01 18.59 -12.36
C SER A 56 -11.60 19.62 -13.43
N GLU A 57 -10.38 20.14 -13.38
CA GLU A 57 -9.85 21.15 -14.31
C GLU A 57 -9.41 20.57 -15.67
N VAL A 58 -8.81 19.37 -15.69
CA VAL A 58 -8.32 18.75 -16.93
C VAL A 58 -9.47 18.32 -17.86
N GLY A 59 -10.68 18.14 -17.31
CA GLY A 59 -11.90 17.91 -18.09
C GLY A 59 -12.03 16.48 -18.63
N GLY A 60 -13.29 16.10 -18.93
CA GLY A 60 -13.64 14.77 -19.40
C GLY A 60 -13.75 13.71 -18.29
N TRP A 61 -13.39 14.03 -17.05
CA TRP A 61 -13.49 13.13 -15.90
C TRP A 61 -14.80 13.35 -15.14
N THR A 62 -15.44 12.27 -14.72
CA THR A 62 -16.47 12.27 -13.67
C THR A 62 -15.76 12.08 -12.34
N VAL A 63 -15.78 13.11 -11.50
CA VAL A 63 -15.07 13.15 -10.20
C VAL A 63 -16.07 13.04 -9.06
N GLU A 64 -15.86 12.04 -8.21
CA GLU A 64 -16.52 11.87 -6.92
C GLU A 64 -15.50 12.26 -5.84
N PRO A 65 -15.61 13.48 -5.25
CA PRO A 65 -14.60 14.01 -4.36
C PRO A 65 -14.51 13.19 -3.07
N SER A 66 -15.61 12.95 -2.36
CA SER A 66 -15.61 12.07 -1.19
C SER A 66 -16.20 10.72 -1.55
N PHE A 67 -15.39 9.66 -1.49
CA PHE A 67 -15.74 8.32 -1.90
C PHE A 67 -15.38 7.32 -0.79
N VAL A 68 -16.41 6.77 -0.12
CA VAL A 68 -16.31 5.83 1.03
C VAL A 68 -15.77 6.46 2.31
N VAL A 69 -14.66 7.18 2.25
CA VAL A 69 -14.08 7.96 3.35
C VAL A 69 -13.82 9.40 2.89
N ASP A 70 -13.76 10.33 3.84
CA ASP A 70 -13.74 11.78 3.55
C ASP A 70 -12.62 12.23 2.61
N THR A 71 -11.42 11.66 2.78
CA THR A 71 -10.21 12.01 2.02
C THR A 71 -9.87 11.02 0.92
N ALA A 72 -10.79 10.11 0.55
CA ALA A 72 -10.67 9.28 -0.65
C ALA A 72 -11.53 9.84 -1.77
N PHE A 73 -11.04 9.79 -3.01
CA PHE A 73 -11.77 10.25 -4.19
C PHE A 73 -11.78 9.19 -5.29
N ARG A 74 -12.71 9.34 -6.23
CA ARG A 74 -12.75 8.54 -7.46
C ARG A 74 -12.91 9.46 -8.67
N ALA A 75 -11.97 9.41 -9.61
CA ALA A 75 -12.09 10.07 -10.91
C ALA A 75 -12.21 9.01 -12.01
N THR A 76 -13.22 9.11 -12.86
CA THR A 76 -13.44 8.15 -13.95
C THR A 76 -13.53 8.84 -15.31
N TRP A 77 -12.86 8.27 -16.29
CA TRP A 77 -13.02 8.61 -17.70
C TRP A 77 -13.45 7.34 -18.42
N CYS A 78 -14.59 7.38 -19.09
CA CYS A 78 -15.17 6.19 -19.72
C CYS A 78 -15.50 6.48 -21.18
N ARG A 79 -15.12 5.52 -22.03
CA ARG A 79 -15.51 5.46 -23.43
C ARG A 79 -16.08 4.09 -23.73
N SER A 80 -17.35 4.08 -24.12
CA SER A 80 -18.04 2.88 -24.61
C SER A 80 -18.16 2.95 -26.13
N VAL A 81 -17.97 1.82 -26.81
CA VAL A 81 -18.15 1.69 -28.26
C VAL A 81 -19.31 0.72 -28.48
N GLY A 82 -20.48 1.26 -28.80
CA GLY A 82 -21.74 0.50 -28.93
C GLY A 82 -22.31 0.00 -27.59
N GLU A 83 -23.48 -0.63 -27.65
CA GLU A 83 -24.23 -1.06 -26.45
C GLU A 83 -23.81 -2.44 -25.91
N THR A 84 -22.99 -3.21 -26.63
CA THR A 84 -22.89 -4.67 -26.41
C THR A 84 -21.67 -5.13 -25.61
N ARG A 85 -20.66 -4.28 -25.37
CA ARG A 85 -19.42 -4.71 -24.68
C ARG A 85 -19.01 -3.77 -23.56
N ARG A 86 -18.92 -4.33 -22.35
CA ARG A 86 -18.27 -3.71 -21.19
C ARG A 86 -16.86 -3.24 -21.56
N PRO A 87 -16.51 -1.97 -21.35
CA PRO A 87 -15.14 -1.50 -21.52
C PRO A 87 -14.22 -2.14 -20.48
N VAL A 88 -12.94 -2.36 -20.85
CA VAL A 88 -11.92 -2.79 -19.88
C VAL A 88 -11.66 -1.63 -18.92
N ASN A 89 -11.74 -1.89 -17.63
CA ASN A 89 -11.52 -0.89 -16.58
C ASN A 89 -10.11 -1.01 -15.99
N VAL A 90 -9.27 -0.02 -16.29
CA VAL A 90 -7.92 0.11 -15.75
C VAL A 90 -7.93 1.06 -14.56
N GLY A 91 -7.44 0.60 -13.41
CA GLY A 91 -7.30 1.40 -12.20
C GLY A 91 -5.89 1.96 -11.99
N PHE A 92 -5.77 3.23 -11.60
CA PHE A 92 -4.53 3.83 -11.10
C PHE A 92 -4.74 4.29 -9.66
N LEU A 93 -3.90 3.85 -8.73
CA LEU A 93 -4.02 4.19 -7.30
C LEU A 93 -3.04 5.30 -6.93
N CYS A 94 -3.50 6.22 -6.10
CA CYS A 94 -2.74 7.39 -5.65
C CYS A 94 -2.78 7.47 -4.11
N GLU A 95 -1.62 7.35 -3.47
CA GLU A 95 -1.44 7.62 -2.03
C GLU A 95 -0.94 9.02 -1.80
N TYR A 96 -1.22 9.60 -0.64
CA TYR A 96 -0.85 11.00 -0.33
C TYR A 96 -0.89 11.34 1.16
N ASP A 97 -0.90 10.34 2.05
CA ASP A 97 -0.66 10.52 3.47
C ASP A 97 0.84 10.68 3.79
N ALA A 98 1.11 11.30 4.93
CA ALA A 98 2.44 11.58 5.44
C ALA A 98 2.66 10.93 6.80
N LEU A 99 3.94 10.84 7.18
CA LEU A 99 4.37 10.26 8.45
C LEU A 99 4.45 11.32 9.57
N PRO A 100 4.07 10.97 10.81
CA PRO A 100 4.22 11.85 11.97
C PRO A 100 5.66 12.38 12.13
N ALA A 101 5.80 13.70 12.21
CA ALA A 101 7.07 14.43 12.36
C ALA A 101 8.11 14.26 11.24
N LEU A 102 7.90 13.36 10.26
CA LEU A 102 8.81 13.13 9.14
C LEU A 102 8.29 13.71 7.82
N GLY A 103 6.99 13.96 7.70
CA GLY A 103 6.40 14.40 6.43
C GLY A 103 6.34 13.26 5.40
N HIS A 104 6.49 13.57 4.12
CA HIS A 104 6.44 12.56 3.04
C HIS A 104 7.74 11.75 2.92
N ALA A 105 8.23 11.19 4.04
CA ALA A 105 9.41 10.33 4.08
C ALA A 105 9.21 8.96 3.41
N CYS A 106 7.99 8.62 3.02
CA CYS A 106 7.68 7.47 2.18
C CYS A 106 7.45 7.85 0.70
N GLY A 107 7.43 9.15 0.38
CA GLY A 107 7.32 9.67 -0.99
C GLY A 107 5.93 9.58 -1.60
N HIS A 108 4.86 9.58 -0.80
CA HIS A 108 3.49 9.44 -1.29
C HIS A 108 3.08 10.57 -2.26
N ASN A 109 3.69 11.76 -2.17
CA ASN A 109 3.52 12.81 -3.18
C ASN A 109 3.90 12.34 -4.60
N LEU A 110 4.96 11.53 -4.73
CA LEU A 110 5.41 10.96 -6.00
C LEU A 110 4.54 9.78 -6.45
N ILE A 111 3.93 9.04 -5.52
CA ILE A 111 2.95 7.98 -5.83
C ILE A 111 1.71 8.59 -6.46
N ALA A 112 1.14 9.62 -5.82
CA ALA A 112 0.03 10.38 -6.38
C ALA A 112 0.37 10.95 -7.76
N GLU A 113 1.54 11.58 -7.90
CA GLU A 113 1.99 12.14 -9.17
C GLU A 113 2.11 11.08 -10.27
N ALA A 114 2.73 9.93 -9.97
CA ALA A 114 2.89 8.84 -10.94
C ALA A 114 1.54 8.27 -11.39
N GLY A 115 0.61 8.05 -10.46
CA GLY A 115 -0.73 7.56 -10.75
C GLY A 115 -1.55 8.53 -11.61
N VAL A 116 -1.54 9.82 -11.26
CA VAL A 116 -2.20 10.88 -12.05
C VAL A 116 -1.56 10.99 -13.43
N GLY A 117 -0.22 11.02 -13.51
CA GLY A 117 0.50 11.10 -14.77
C GLY A 117 0.19 9.92 -15.70
N ALA A 118 0.14 8.71 -15.15
CA ALA A 118 -0.20 7.51 -15.93
C ALA A 118 -1.63 7.58 -16.49
N ALA A 119 -2.59 7.98 -15.66
CA ALA A 119 -3.99 8.12 -16.06
C ALA A 119 -4.19 9.20 -17.15
N LEU A 120 -3.56 10.37 -16.99
CA LEU A 120 -3.62 11.44 -17.98
C LEU A 120 -2.93 11.08 -19.29
N GLY A 121 -1.75 10.44 -19.21
CA GLY A 121 -1.01 9.96 -20.37
C GLY A 121 -1.79 8.94 -21.19
N LEU A 122 -2.37 7.94 -20.52
CA LEU A 122 -3.20 6.93 -21.16
C LEU A 122 -4.47 7.53 -21.78
N LYS A 123 -5.17 8.41 -21.06
CA LYS A 123 -6.35 9.13 -21.58
C LYS A 123 -6.00 9.92 -22.84
N GLY A 124 -4.95 10.74 -22.80
CA GLY A 124 -4.56 11.61 -23.90
C GLY A 124 -4.23 10.84 -25.18
N ALA A 125 -3.50 9.73 -25.06
CA ALA A 125 -3.20 8.88 -26.22
C ALA A 125 -4.46 8.19 -26.76
N LEU A 126 -5.34 7.70 -25.87
CA LEU A 126 -6.59 7.05 -26.28
C LEU A 126 -7.60 8.03 -26.86
N GLU A 127 -7.51 9.34 -26.60
CA GLU A 127 -8.39 10.33 -27.23
C GLU A 127 -8.36 10.27 -28.75
N ASN A 128 -7.20 9.96 -29.33
CA ASN A 128 -6.99 9.79 -30.77
C ASN A 128 -7.43 8.41 -31.31
N GLN A 129 -7.90 7.51 -30.44
CA GLN A 129 -8.29 6.14 -30.78
C GLN A 129 -9.78 5.90 -30.44
N PRO A 130 -10.74 6.46 -31.20
CA PRO A 130 -12.16 6.46 -30.86
C PRO A 130 -12.83 5.07 -30.83
N HIS A 131 -12.17 4.06 -31.41
CA HIS A 131 -12.69 2.71 -31.56
C HIS A 131 -12.33 1.76 -30.42
N ILE A 132 -11.56 2.23 -29.42
CA ILE A 132 -11.12 1.41 -28.28
C ILE A 132 -12.06 1.68 -27.09
N PRO A 133 -12.86 0.68 -26.66
CA PRO A 133 -13.68 0.80 -25.46
C PRO A 133 -12.82 0.63 -24.20
N VAL A 134 -12.87 1.62 -23.30
CA VAL A 134 -12.00 1.70 -22.13
C VAL A 134 -12.67 2.50 -21.02
N LYS A 135 -12.42 2.11 -19.78
CA LYS A 135 -12.66 2.92 -18.59
C LYS A 135 -11.33 3.08 -17.87
N ILE A 136 -10.97 4.31 -17.54
CA ILE A 136 -9.83 4.63 -16.67
C ILE A 136 -10.42 5.12 -15.35
N THR A 137 -10.03 4.49 -14.26
CA THR A 137 -10.44 4.88 -12.91
C THR A 137 -9.20 5.27 -12.12
N VAL A 138 -9.18 6.46 -11.56
CA VAL A 138 -8.18 6.88 -10.58
C VAL A 138 -8.82 6.87 -9.22
N LEU A 139 -8.20 6.16 -8.27
CA LEU A 139 -8.62 6.14 -6.88
C LEU A 139 -7.59 6.85 -6.02
N GLY A 140 -8.06 7.85 -5.27
CA GLY A 140 -7.31 8.38 -4.14
C GLY A 140 -7.45 7.45 -2.95
N THR A 141 -6.33 6.94 -2.46
CA THR A 141 -6.26 5.93 -1.42
C THR A 141 -5.51 6.49 -0.20
N PRO A 142 -6.23 7.06 0.77
CA PRO A 142 -5.62 7.67 1.96
C PRO A 142 -5.10 6.61 2.95
N ALA A 143 -4.37 7.07 3.97
CA ALA A 143 -4.07 6.32 5.19
C ALA A 143 -3.36 4.96 5.01
N GLU A 144 -2.45 4.84 4.04
CA GLU A 144 -1.67 3.61 3.89
C GLU A 144 -0.72 3.38 5.09
N GLU A 145 -0.19 4.43 5.70
CA GLU A 145 0.76 4.34 6.81
C GLU A 145 0.09 4.05 8.18
N ASP A 146 -1.22 3.82 8.22
CA ASP A 146 -1.96 3.52 9.47
C ASP A 146 -3.00 2.39 9.32
N ARG A 147 -4.28 2.71 9.11
CA ARG A 147 -5.37 1.71 9.13
C ARG A 147 -5.68 1.11 7.75
N GLY A 148 -5.07 1.63 6.69
CA GLY A 148 -5.17 1.11 5.33
C GLY A 148 -6.46 1.53 4.64
N GLY A 149 -6.50 2.75 4.10
CA GLY A 149 -7.69 3.27 3.41
C GLY A 149 -8.12 2.42 2.21
N LYS A 150 -7.21 1.66 1.57
CA LYS A 150 -7.60 0.71 0.51
C LYS A 150 -8.49 -0.40 1.05
N ILE A 151 -8.32 -0.80 2.31
CA ILE A 151 -9.15 -1.83 2.94
C ILE A 151 -10.58 -1.34 3.14
N ASP A 152 -10.77 -0.06 3.49
CA ASP A 152 -12.10 0.55 3.57
C ASP A 152 -12.75 0.62 2.18
N LEU A 153 -11.99 1.02 1.16
CA LEU A 153 -12.43 1.03 -0.23
C LEU A 153 -12.79 -0.38 -0.75
N ILE A 154 -12.02 -1.41 -0.38
CA ILE A 154 -12.33 -2.81 -0.72
C ILE A 154 -13.68 -3.23 -0.12
N LYS A 155 -13.92 -2.96 1.17
CA LYS A 155 -15.19 -3.29 1.84
C LYS A 155 -16.39 -2.62 1.20
N ALA A 156 -16.21 -1.43 0.65
CA ALA A 156 -17.25 -0.69 -0.07
C ALA A 156 -17.40 -1.09 -1.54
N GLY A 157 -16.60 -2.05 -2.03
CA GLY A 157 -16.67 -2.54 -3.40
C GLY A 157 -16.02 -1.64 -4.45
N ALA A 158 -15.13 -0.72 -4.05
CA ALA A 158 -14.47 0.24 -4.95
C ALA A 158 -13.70 -0.39 -6.12
N PHE A 159 -13.20 -1.61 -5.92
CA PHE A 159 -12.38 -2.34 -6.89
C PHE A 159 -13.19 -3.37 -7.71
N ALA A 160 -14.47 -3.56 -7.41
CA ALA A 160 -15.26 -4.69 -7.93
C ALA A 160 -15.45 -4.68 -9.46
N ASP A 161 -15.43 -3.49 -10.07
CA ASP A 161 -15.60 -3.31 -11.51
C ASP A 161 -14.27 -3.10 -12.26
N MET A 162 -13.13 -3.18 -11.57
CA MET A 162 -11.79 -3.03 -12.17
C MET A 162 -11.30 -4.35 -12.77
N ASP A 163 -10.68 -4.28 -13.94
CA ASP A 163 -10.10 -5.43 -14.62
C ASP A 163 -8.63 -5.65 -14.26
N VAL A 164 -7.92 -4.57 -13.94
CA VAL A 164 -6.50 -4.54 -13.55
C VAL A 164 -6.18 -3.21 -12.86
N VAL A 165 -5.27 -3.20 -11.89
CA VAL A 165 -4.84 -1.99 -11.17
C VAL A 165 -3.33 -1.76 -11.21
N PHE A 166 -2.92 -0.50 -11.18
CA PHE A 166 -1.56 -0.03 -11.28
C PHE A 166 -1.26 0.99 -10.19
N MET A 167 -0.13 0.80 -9.52
CA MET A 167 0.44 1.74 -8.57
C MET A 167 1.95 1.57 -8.62
N ALA A 168 2.75 2.55 -8.23
CA ALA A 168 4.19 2.37 -8.06
C ALA A 168 4.71 3.17 -6.87
N HIS A 169 5.73 2.65 -6.21
CA HIS A 169 6.26 3.20 -4.97
C HIS A 169 7.68 3.72 -5.16
N PRO A 170 8.02 4.94 -4.72
CA PRO A 170 9.38 5.44 -4.82
C PRO A 170 10.32 4.68 -3.87
N ALA A 171 11.54 4.41 -4.33
CA ALA A 171 12.58 3.71 -3.58
C ALA A 171 13.99 4.17 -4.04
N GLN A 172 15.00 3.43 -3.61
CA GLN A 172 16.41 3.64 -3.97
C GLN A 172 16.79 2.97 -5.30
N GLU A 173 15.88 2.25 -5.94
CA GLU A 173 16.15 1.49 -7.16
C GLU A 173 14.86 1.19 -7.93
N ASP A 174 15.01 0.87 -9.22
CA ASP A 174 13.92 0.37 -10.04
C ASP A 174 13.77 -1.15 -9.85
N LYS A 175 12.58 -1.58 -9.44
CA LYS A 175 12.21 -2.99 -9.26
C LYS A 175 10.81 -3.24 -9.77
N ALA A 176 10.62 -4.27 -10.60
CA ALA A 176 9.28 -4.67 -11.01
C ALA A 176 8.47 -5.28 -9.85
N PHE A 177 9.17 -5.92 -8.90
CA PHE A 177 8.56 -6.52 -7.73
C PHE A 177 9.54 -6.50 -6.54
N SER A 178 8.99 -6.25 -5.35
CA SER A 178 9.66 -6.55 -4.09
C SER A 178 8.67 -7.22 -3.14
N PRO A 179 9.02 -8.35 -2.50
CA PRO A 179 8.11 -9.02 -1.57
C PRO A 179 7.70 -8.11 -0.41
N CYS A 180 6.41 -7.80 -0.32
CA CYS A 180 5.81 -7.19 0.87
C CYS A 180 5.22 -8.28 1.76
N ILE A 181 5.33 -8.11 3.07
CA ILE A 181 4.96 -9.13 4.06
C ILE A 181 3.63 -8.81 4.74
N ALA A 182 2.91 -9.85 5.12
CA ALA A 182 1.68 -9.72 5.89
C ALA A 182 2.00 -9.27 7.33
N ILE A 183 1.16 -8.38 7.86
CA ILE A 183 1.32 -7.83 9.21
C ILE A 183 -0.04 -7.63 9.88
N THR A 184 -0.06 -7.87 11.19
CA THR A 184 -1.12 -7.38 12.07
C THR A 184 -0.49 -6.85 13.35
N ASN A 185 -1.14 -5.87 13.98
CA ASN A 185 -0.76 -5.34 15.28
C ASN A 185 -1.82 -5.64 16.34
N CYS A 186 -1.37 -5.86 17.57
CA CYS A 186 -2.27 -6.03 18.70
C CYS A 186 -1.83 -5.24 19.93
N ASN A 187 -2.85 -4.81 20.69
CA ASN A 187 -2.72 -4.23 22.01
C ASN A 187 -3.23 -5.22 23.04
N VAL A 188 -2.41 -5.51 24.05
CA VAL A 188 -2.72 -6.49 25.10
C VAL A 188 -2.78 -5.77 26.42
N LYS A 189 -3.95 -5.85 27.08
CA LYS A 189 -4.19 -5.21 28.37
C LYS A 189 -4.41 -6.27 29.43
N TYR A 190 -3.61 -6.22 30.49
CA TYR A 190 -3.82 -7.03 31.68
C TYR A 190 -4.49 -6.20 32.77
N ARG A 191 -5.49 -6.80 33.43
CA ARG A 191 -6.14 -6.23 34.61
C ARG A 191 -6.04 -7.16 35.80
N GLY A 192 -5.52 -6.62 36.88
CA GLY A 192 -5.34 -7.29 38.16
C GLY A 192 -5.99 -6.49 39.30
N LYS A 193 -5.31 -6.44 40.44
CA LYS A 193 -5.78 -5.77 41.66
C LYS A 193 -4.59 -5.17 42.41
N ALA A 194 -4.65 -3.88 42.66
CA ALA A 194 -3.59 -3.16 43.35
C ALA A 194 -3.54 -3.56 44.83
N SER A 195 -2.32 -3.57 45.37
CA SER A 195 -2.08 -3.83 46.78
C SER A 195 -0.72 -3.23 47.20
N HIS A 196 -0.52 -2.99 48.50
CA HIS A 196 0.76 -2.51 49.00
C HIS A 196 1.78 -3.64 48.95
N ALA A 197 2.80 -3.48 48.12
CA ALA A 197 3.72 -4.56 47.75
C ALA A 197 4.43 -5.18 48.97
N ALA A 198 4.75 -4.41 49.99
CA ALA A 198 5.44 -4.91 51.18
C ALA A 198 4.50 -5.38 52.32
N ALA A 199 3.24 -4.93 52.34
CA ALA A 199 2.40 -5.06 53.54
C ALA A 199 1.29 -6.10 53.37
N TYR A 200 0.71 -6.22 52.18
CA TYR A 200 -0.36 -7.17 51.89
C TYR A 200 -0.28 -7.71 50.45
N PRO A 201 0.90 -8.18 49.97
CA PRO A 201 1.06 -8.60 48.58
C PRO A 201 0.09 -9.71 48.15
N TRP A 202 -0.31 -10.60 49.07
CA TRP A 202 -1.28 -11.68 48.84
C TRP A 202 -2.71 -11.20 48.53
N GLU A 203 -3.04 -9.94 48.83
CA GLU A 203 -4.33 -9.34 48.46
C GLU A 203 -4.37 -8.82 47.02
N GLY A 204 -3.21 -8.74 46.36
CA GLY A 204 -3.05 -8.20 45.02
C GLY A 204 -3.08 -9.27 43.91
N VAL A 205 -3.27 -8.81 42.68
CA VAL A 205 -3.14 -9.58 41.45
C VAL A 205 -2.29 -8.74 40.51
N ASN A 206 -1.07 -9.19 40.22
CA ASN A 206 -0.03 -8.35 39.63
C ASN A 206 -0.08 -8.36 38.10
N ALA A 207 -0.57 -7.28 37.50
CA ALA A 207 -0.63 -7.12 36.04
C ALA A 207 0.76 -7.01 35.40
N LEU A 208 1.76 -6.45 36.11
CA LEU A 208 3.12 -6.37 35.59
C LEU A 208 3.77 -7.74 35.50
N ASP A 209 3.50 -8.64 36.45
CA ASP A 209 3.98 -10.03 36.35
C ASP A 209 3.37 -10.73 35.13
N ALA A 210 2.09 -10.46 34.81
CA ALA A 210 1.45 -11.00 33.61
C ALA A 210 2.13 -10.48 32.33
N ALA A 211 2.41 -9.18 32.23
CA ALA A 211 3.12 -8.62 31.08
C ALA A 211 4.55 -9.18 30.94
N VAL A 212 5.30 -9.33 32.04
CA VAL A 212 6.66 -9.87 32.02
C VAL A 212 6.66 -11.36 31.65
N LEU A 213 5.71 -12.13 32.17
CA LEU A 213 5.54 -13.54 31.79
C LEU A 213 5.18 -13.67 30.32
N ALA A 214 4.24 -12.88 29.81
CA ALA A 214 3.90 -12.86 28.39
C ALA A 214 5.12 -12.52 27.52
N TYR A 215 5.88 -11.48 27.88
CA TYR A 215 7.11 -11.09 27.18
C TYR A 215 8.13 -12.25 27.15
N SER A 216 8.28 -12.95 28.27
CA SER A 216 9.18 -14.10 28.40
C SER A 216 8.71 -15.30 27.58
N SER A 217 7.41 -15.63 27.62
CA SER A 217 6.78 -16.68 26.81
C SER A 217 6.96 -16.41 25.31
N LEU A 218 6.74 -15.17 24.87
CA LEU A 218 6.98 -14.77 23.48
C LEU A 218 8.46 -14.82 23.10
N SER A 219 9.37 -14.53 24.02
CA SER A 219 10.81 -14.66 23.78
C SER A 219 11.21 -16.11 23.51
N VAL A 220 10.73 -17.07 24.30
CA VAL A 220 11.03 -18.49 24.08
C VAL A 220 10.26 -19.10 22.90
N LEU A 221 9.06 -18.59 22.58
CA LEU A 221 8.30 -18.97 21.38
C LEU A 221 9.12 -18.82 20.09
N ARG A 222 10.05 -17.84 20.05
CA ARG A 222 10.89 -17.56 18.87
C ARG A 222 11.68 -18.76 18.38
N GLN A 223 12.08 -19.68 19.27
CA GLN A 223 12.77 -20.91 18.88
C GLN A 223 11.92 -21.79 17.94
N GLN A 224 10.59 -21.69 18.06
CA GLN A 224 9.61 -22.49 17.31
C GLN A 224 8.92 -21.73 16.18
N LEU A 225 9.46 -20.56 15.81
CA LEU A 225 8.99 -19.78 14.67
C LEU A 225 9.79 -20.12 13.41
N LYS A 226 9.17 -19.92 12.25
CA LYS A 226 9.91 -20.04 10.98
C LYS A 226 10.97 -18.92 10.88
N PRO A 227 12.09 -19.15 10.17
CA PRO A 227 13.19 -18.18 10.08
C PRO A 227 12.81 -16.81 9.53
N ASP A 228 11.71 -16.72 8.77
CA ASP A 228 11.17 -15.55 8.10
C ASP A 228 9.99 -14.90 8.83
N TRP A 229 9.56 -15.46 9.97
CA TRP A 229 8.49 -14.90 10.80
C TRP A 229 9.06 -13.91 11.81
N ARG A 230 8.35 -12.81 12.04
CA ARG A 230 8.77 -11.79 13.02
C ARG A 230 7.63 -11.48 13.98
N LEU A 231 8.03 -11.19 15.20
CA LEU A 231 7.18 -10.74 16.28
C LEU A 231 8.01 -9.71 17.04
N HIS A 232 7.48 -8.54 17.39
CA HIS A 232 8.20 -7.56 18.19
C HIS A 232 7.21 -6.62 18.85
N GLY A 233 7.55 -6.12 20.04
CA GLY A 233 6.63 -5.32 20.82
C GLY A 233 7.27 -4.68 22.04
N ILE A 234 6.48 -3.86 22.72
CA ILE A 234 6.89 -3.06 23.88
C ILE A 234 5.82 -3.14 24.99
N ILE A 235 6.22 -2.80 26.22
CA ILE A 235 5.29 -2.53 27.32
C ILE A 235 5.10 -1.00 27.38
N ARG A 236 3.92 -0.52 27.00
CA ARG A 236 3.58 0.92 27.03
C ARG A 236 3.31 1.41 28.44
N HIS A 237 2.65 0.57 29.24
CA HIS A 237 2.32 0.84 30.63
C HIS A 237 2.69 -0.37 31.49
N GLY A 238 3.59 -0.17 32.46
CA GLY A 238 4.16 -1.22 33.30
C GLY A 238 4.04 -0.95 34.81
N GLY A 239 3.07 -0.14 35.23
CA GLY A 239 2.93 0.32 36.62
C GLY A 239 3.49 1.71 36.88
N THR A 240 3.19 2.26 38.06
CA THR A 240 3.46 3.67 38.41
C THR A 240 4.48 3.85 39.54
N LYS A 241 4.48 2.96 40.55
CA LYS A 241 5.41 3.01 41.69
C LYS A 241 5.78 1.60 42.17
N PRO A 242 7.05 1.35 42.57
CA PRO A 242 7.49 0.03 43.01
C PRO A 242 6.81 -0.52 44.28
N ASN A 243 6.29 0.35 45.16
CA ASN A 243 5.62 -0.07 46.40
C ASN A 243 4.12 -0.38 46.23
N ILE A 244 3.60 -0.29 45.00
CA ILE A 244 2.22 -0.61 44.65
C ILE A 244 2.26 -1.73 43.62
N ILE A 245 1.60 -2.85 43.90
CA ILE A 245 1.40 -3.91 42.91
C ILE A 245 0.58 -3.34 41.75
N PRO A 246 1.09 -3.35 40.50
CA PRO A 246 0.34 -2.84 39.35
C PRO A 246 -0.96 -3.63 39.10
N ASP A 247 -2.07 -2.92 38.97
CA ASP A 247 -3.38 -3.46 38.61
C ASP A 247 -3.68 -3.37 37.11
N TYR A 248 -2.84 -2.67 36.36
CA TYR A 248 -2.97 -2.49 34.93
C TYR A 248 -1.60 -2.47 34.23
N THR A 249 -1.53 -3.15 33.09
CA THR A 249 -0.44 -3.01 32.12
C THR A 249 -0.96 -3.08 30.70
N GLU A 250 -0.22 -2.48 29.77
CA GLU A 250 -0.53 -2.49 28.35
C GLU A 250 0.72 -2.77 27.52
N MET A 251 0.60 -3.72 26.59
CA MET A 251 1.63 -4.08 25.62
C MET A 251 1.14 -3.81 24.20
N GLU A 252 2.06 -3.53 23.29
CA GLU A 252 1.80 -3.36 21.86
C GLU A 252 2.76 -4.23 21.07
N TYR A 253 2.24 -5.04 20.13
CA TYR A 253 3.01 -5.98 19.33
C TYR A 253 2.65 -5.91 17.85
N TYR A 254 3.66 -6.09 16.99
CA TYR A 254 3.50 -6.42 15.59
C TYR A 254 3.82 -7.90 15.36
N ILE A 255 3.00 -8.53 14.53
CA ILE A 255 3.08 -9.93 14.15
C ILE A 255 3.19 -9.98 12.62
N ARG A 256 4.26 -10.59 12.10
CA ARG A 256 4.59 -10.56 10.67
C ARG A 256 4.92 -11.95 10.13
N THR A 257 4.36 -12.26 8.98
CA THR A 257 4.66 -13.46 8.19
C THR A 257 4.84 -13.09 6.72
N PRO A 258 5.68 -13.79 5.95
CA PRO A 258 5.82 -13.47 4.52
C PRO A 258 4.54 -13.67 3.72
N LEU A 259 3.67 -14.59 4.18
CA LEU A 259 2.43 -14.96 3.52
C LEU A 259 1.26 -14.80 4.48
N LEU A 260 0.13 -14.29 3.98
CA LEU A 260 -1.09 -14.06 4.76
C LEU A 260 -1.63 -15.34 5.40
N LYS A 261 -1.65 -16.47 4.68
CA LYS A 261 -2.15 -17.76 5.21
C LYS A 261 -1.45 -18.25 6.47
N ASN A 262 -0.21 -17.79 6.70
CA ASN A 262 0.58 -18.16 7.86
C ASN A 262 0.32 -17.24 9.06
N LEU A 263 -0.35 -16.10 8.86
CA LEU A 263 -0.49 -15.06 9.88
C LEU A 263 -1.39 -15.53 11.02
N SER A 264 -2.45 -16.29 10.72
CA SER A 264 -3.34 -16.89 11.72
C SER A 264 -2.59 -17.86 12.63
N ASP A 265 -1.75 -18.73 12.07
CA ASP A 265 -0.96 -19.71 12.84
C ASP A 265 -0.01 -19.04 13.84
N LEU A 266 0.64 -17.95 13.41
CA LEU A 266 1.50 -17.17 14.30
C LEU A 266 0.67 -16.43 15.35
N LYS A 267 -0.43 -15.82 14.94
CA LYS A 267 -1.36 -15.11 15.82
C LYS A 267 -1.86 -16.01 16.94
N ASP A 268 -2.31 -17.22 16.65
CA ASP A 268 -2.83 -18.18 17.64
C ASP A 268 -1.75 -18.54 18.68
N LYS A 269 -0.50 -18.77 18.23
CA LYS A 269 0.63 -19.05 19.12
C LYS A 269 0.95 -17.86 20.04
N VAL A 270 0.85 -16.64 19.51
CA VAL A 270 1.11 -15.39 20.23
C VAL A 270 0.00 -15.13 21.25
N GLU A 271 -1.27 -15.28 20.86
CA GLU A 271 -2.42 -15.15 21.76
C GLU A 271 -2.38 -16.18 22.89
N ALA A 272 -1.97 -17.42 22.62
CA ALA A 272 -1.79 -18.44 23.65
C ALA A 272 -0.75 -18.01 24.72
N CYS A 273 0.31 -17.30 24.34
CA CYS A 273 1.28 -16.74 25.30
C CYS A 273 0.65 -15.63 26.15
N PHE A 274 -0.20 -14.78 25.55
CA PHE A 274 -0.88 -13.73 26.30
C PHE A 274 -1.89 -14.30 27.30
N HIS A 275 -2.68 -15.30 26.88
CA HIS A 275 -3.65 -15.97 27.74
C HIS A 275 -3.00 -16.78 28.86
N SER A 276 -1.88 -17.46 28.59
CA SER A 276 -1.19 -18.26 29.61
C SER A 276 -0.62 -17.39 30.73
N ALA A 277 -0.12 -16.19 30.42
CA ALA A 277 0.37 -15.25 31.42
C ALA A 277 -0.74 -14.69 32.31
N ALA A 278 -1.92 -14.42 31.75
CA ALA A 278 -3.10 -14.06 32.53
C ALA A 278 -3.52 -15.20 33.47
N LEU A 279 -3.60 -16.42 32.96
CA LEU A 279 -3.96 -17.60 33.75
C LEU A 279 -2.97 -17.84 34.91
N ALA A 280 -1.67 -17.74 34.63
CA ALA A 280 -0.62 -17.98 35.63
C ALA A 280 -0.63 -16.96 36.78
N THR A 281 -1.11 -15.74 36.53
CA THR A 281 -1.10 -14.64 37.50
C THR A 281 -2.47 -14.36 38.12
N GLY A 282 -3.54 -14.95 37.59
CA GLY A 282 -4.91 -14.63 37.96
C GLY A 282 -5.42 -13.30 37.37
N CYS A 283 -4.70 -12.70 36.43
CA CYS A 283 -5.15 -11.50 35.73
C CYS A 283 -6.24 -11.82 34.70
N GLN A 284 -7.04 -10.81 34.37
CA GLN A 284 -7.82 -10.79 33.13
C GLN A 284 -6.95 -10.24 32.00
N VAL A 285 -7.18 -10.72 30.77
CA VAL A 285 -6.51 -10.22 29.57
C VAL A 285 -7.53 -9.83 28.51
N GLU A 286 -7.29 -8.69 27.88
CA GLU A 286 -8.00 -8.19 26.72
C GLU A 286 -6.99 -8.02 25.58
N ILE A 287 -7.24 -8.67 24.44
CA ILE A 287 -6.39 -8.61 23.25
C ILE A 287 -7.19 -7.91 22.16
N ASN A 288 -6.71 -6.77 21.70
CA ASN A 288 -7.37 -5.95 20.68
C ASN A 288 -6.50 -5.83 19.43
N TYR A 289 -7.12 -5.89 18.26
CA TYR A 289 -6.49 -5.65 16.97
C TYR A 289 -7.04 -4.34 16.42
N PRO A 290 -6.39 -3.19 16.70
CA PRO A 290 -6.97 -1.88 16.40
C PRO A 290 -7.00 -1.59 14.90
N ASN A 291 -6.09 -2.19 14.13
CA ASN A 291 -6.00 -1.98 12.69
C ASN A 291 -6.29 -3.30 11.94
N PRO A 292 -6.82 -3.22 10.71
CA PRO A 292 -6.88 -4.37 9.82
C PRO A 292 -5.50 -4.96 9.55
N ALA A 293 -5.44 -6.26 9.25
CA ALA A 293 -4.19 -6.88 8.80
C ALA A 293 -3.88 -6.46 7.35
N TYR A 294 -2.60 -6.17 7.08
CA TYR A 294 -2.12 -6.01 5.71
C TYR A 294 -1.69 -7.36 5.17
N SER A 295 -2.04 -7.63 3.93
CA SER A 295 -1.66 -8.86 3.24
C SER A 295 -0.28 -8.73 2.60
N ASN A 296 0.35 -9.86 2.27
CA ASN A 296 1.43 -9.85 1.30
C ASN A 296 0.91 -9.43 -0.08
N ILE A 297 1.77 -9.01 -1.00
CA ILE A 297 1.36 -8.76 -2.39
C ILE A 297 1.27 -10.10 -3.13
N LEU A 298 0.21 -10.32 -3.89
CA LEU A 298 0.12 -11.39 -4.87
C LEU A 298 0.89 -10.97 -6.13
N GLN A 299 1.92 -11.76 -6.44
CA GLN A 299 2.80 -11.50 -7.58
C GLN A 299 2.07 -11.70 -8.92
N ASN A 300 2.35 -10.86 -9.91
CA ASN A 300 1.87 -11.03 -11.28
C ASN A 300 3.05 -10.85 -12.24
N THR A 301 3.69 -11.97 -12.57
CA THR A 301 4.95 -11.97 -13.33
C THR A 301 4.76 -11.46 -14.76
N ILE A 302 3.55 -11.57 -15.30
CA ILE A 302 3.21 -11.03 -16.63
C ILE A 302 3.25 -9.51 -16.60
N LEU A 303 2.56 -8.87 -15.64
CA LEU A 303 2.59 -7.41 -15.50
C LEU A 303 4.00 -6.90 -15.19
N GLU A 304 4.75 -7.62 -14.36
CA GLU A 304 6.15 -7.29 -14.04
C GLU A 304 7.00 -7.24 -15.30
N LYS A 305 6.96 -8.28 -16.13
CA LYS A 305 7.73 -8.34 -17.37
C LYS A 305 7.38 -7.18 -18.31
N LEU A 306 6.09 -6.89 -18.49
CA LEU A 306 5.64 -5.76 -19.31
C LEU A 306 6.15 -4.42 -18.74
N TYR A 307 6.10 -4.24 -17.43
CA TYR A 307 6.61 -3.06 -16.75
C TYR A 307 8.14 -2.93 -16.90
N GLU A 308 8.90 -4.02 -16.81
CA GLU A 308 10.35 -3.99 -17.05
C GLU A 308 10.68 -3.58 -18.49
N GLU A 309 9.99 -4.15 -19.46
CA GLU A 309 10.17 -3.83 -20.88
C GLU A 309 9.83 -2.36 -21.18
N ASN A 310 8.67 -1.89 -20.71
CA ASN A 310 8.23 -0.51 -20.89
C ASN A 310 9.11 0.48 -20.11
N GLY A 311 9.43 0.17 -18.85
CA GLY A 311 10.32 0.96 -18.00
C GLY A 311 11.72 1.10 -18.60
N SER A 312 12.28 0.01 -19.11
CA SER A 312 13.58 0.02 -19.79
C SER A 312 13.56 0.92 -21.03
N SER A 313 12.45 0.91 -21.79
CA SER A 313 12.29 1.77 -22.98
C SER A 313 12.28 3.27 -22.66
N VAL A 314 11.89 3.65 -21.43
CA VAL A 314 11.94 5.04 -20.94
C VAL A 314 13.15 5.32 -20.03
N GLY A 315 14.10 4.39 -19.97
CA GLY A 315 15.41 4.58 -19.31
C GLY A 315 15.48 4.21 -17.83
N MET A 316 14.53 3.42 -17.31
CA MET A 316 14.64 2.78 -15.99
C MET A 316 15.68 1.64 -16.04
N LYS A 317 16.27 1.31 -14.88
CA LYS A 317 17.33 0.30 -14.75
C LYS A 317 16.99 -0.73 -13.68
N PHE A 318 16.51 -1.89 -14.12
CA PHE A 318 16.15 -3.00 -13.25
C PHE A 318 17.38 -3.85 -12.90
N ASN A 319 17.75 -3.87 -11.61
CA ASN A 319 18.88 -4.67 -11.11
C ASN A 319 18.38 -6.03 -10.56
N LYS A 320 18.87 -7.12 -11.16
CA LYS A 320 18.48 -8.50 -10.79
C LYS A 320 19.07 -8.99 -9.47
N ASP A 321 20.14 -8.36 -8.98
CA ASP A 321 20.91 -8.79 -7.78
C ASP A 321 20.56 -7.97 -6.51
N SER A 322 19.45 -7.26 -6.51
CA SER A 322 19.08 -6.34 -5.44
C SER A 322 18.58 -7.07 -4.19
N SER A 323 18.94 -6.57 -3.01
CA SER A 323 18.50 -7.14 -1.73
C SER A 323 16.98 -7.08 -1.59
N ASN A 324 16.37 -8.11 -1.00
CA ASN A 324 14.94 -8.14 -0.72
C ASN A 324 14.56 -7.02 0.26
N PHE A 325 13.99 -5.94 -0.26
CA PHE A 325 13.31 -4.94 0.54
C PHE A 325 12.02 -5.57 1.07
N SER A 326 11.79 -5.50 2.39
CA SER A 326 10.65 -6.12 3.06
C SER A 326 9.84 -5.06 3.79
N GLY A 327 8.90 -4.46 3.06
CA GLY A 327 7.87 -3.56 3.59
C GLY A 327 6.53 -4.28 3.78
N SER A 328 5.52 -3.53 4.22
CA SER A 328 4.12 -3.97 4.25
C SER A 328 3.29 -2.83 3.67
N THR A 329 2.25 -3.14 2.91
CA THR A 329 1.38 -2.14 2.29
C THR A 329 -0.04 -2.69 2.15
N ASP A 330 -1.04 -1.82 2.25
CA ASP A 330 -2.44 -2.19 2.01
C ASP A 330 -2.75 -2.45 0.52
N PHE A 331 -1.81 -2.14 -0.40
CA PHE A 331 -1.85 -2.66 -1.78
C PHE A 331 -1.83 -4.19 -1.80
N GLY A 332 -1.20 -4.82 -0.78
CA GLY A 332 -1.29 -6.26 -0.56
C GLY A 332 -2.75 -6.71 -0.54
N ASN A 333 -3.62 -6.02 0.19
CA ASN A 333 -5.05 -6.35 0.26
C ASN A 333 -5.75 -6.15 -1.09
N VAL A 334 -5.39 -5.10 -1.85
CA VAL A 334 -5.92 -4.88 -3.21
C VAL A 334 -5.55 -6.04 -4.14
N SER A 335 -4.31 -6.50 -4.07
CA SER A 335 -3.83 -7.60 -4.90
C SER A 335 -4.54 -8.94 -4.66
N PHE A 336 -5.34 -9.08 -3.59
CA PHE A 336 -6.21 -10.24 -3.34
C PHE A 336 -7.63 -10.10 -3.92
N VAL A 337 -8.04 -8.91 -4.37
CA VAL A 337 -9.38 -8.67 -4.92
C VAL A 337 -9.38 -8.33 -6.41
N VAL A 338 -8.27 -7.82 -6.94
CA VAL A 338 -8.09 -7.48 -8.35
C VAL A 338 -6.62 -7.71 -8.76
N PRO A 339 -6.32 -8.22 -9.96
CA PRO A 339 -4.94 -8.31 -10.43
C PRO A 339 -4.33 -6.92 -10.55
N GLY A 340 -3.05 -6.78 -10.20
CA GLY A 340 -2.35 -5.52 -10.35
C GLY A 340 -0.86 -5.62 -10.13
N ILE A 341 -0.18 -4.49 -10.24
CA ILE A 341 1.26 -4.35 -10.02
C ILE A 341 1.56 -3.19 -9.07
N HIS A 342 2.56 -3.39 -8.23
CA HIS A 342 3.14 -2.41 -7.32
C HIS A 342 4.69 -2.51 -7.41
N PRO A 343 5.29 -1.99 -8.50
CA PRO A 343 6.72 -1.92 -8.65
C PRO A 343 7.29 -0.77 -7.80
N PHE A 344 8.61 -0.77 -7.67
CA PHE A 344 9.36 0.31 -7.05
C PHE A 344 10.18 1.06 -8.09
N PHE A 345 10.40 2.36 -7.89
CA PHE A 345 11.16 3.18 -8.83
C PHE A 345 12.17 4.08 -8.12
N TYR A 346 13.35 4.23 -8.72
CA TYR A 346 14.42 5.08 -8.21
C TYR A 346 14.04 6.55 -8.29
N ILE A 347 14.33 7.35 -7.25
CA ILE A 347 14.06 8.80 -7.27
C ILE A 347 15.32 9.68 -7.31
N GLY A 348 16.48 9.10 -7.61
CA GLY A 348 17.72 9.87 -7.65
C GLY A 348 18.45 9.99 -6.30
N THR A 349 18.17 9.12 -5.33
CA THR A 349 18.79 9.16 -3.99
C THR A 349 19.13 7.77 -3.46
N ASP A 350 20.17 7.69 -2.64
CA ASP A 350 20.50 6.50 -1.83
C ASP A 350 19.97 6.64 -0.38
N ALA A 351 19.14 7.65 -0.08
CA ALA A 351 18.43 7.76 1.19
C ALA A 351 17.38 6.64 1.32
N LEU A 352 17.15 6.11 2.51
CA LEU A 352 16.15 5.06 2.77
C LEU A 352 14.79 5.70 3.09
N ASN A 353 13.69 5.10 2.66
CA ASN A 353 12.34 5.51 3.08
C ASN A 353 12.27 5.61 4.63
N HIS A 354 11.41 6.51 5.13
CA HIS A 354 11.19 6.80 6.56
C HIS A 354 12.38 7.50 7.24
N THR A 355 13.18 8.24 6.47
CA THR A 355 14.26 9.09 6.97
C THR A 355 14.03 10.56 6.62
N PRO A 356 14.56 11.51 7.40
CA PRO A 356 14.54 12.93 7.03
C PRO A 356 15.16 13.18 5.65
N GLU A 357 16.24 12.47 5.31
CA GLU A 357 16.93 12.58 4.04
C GLU A 357 16.04 12.18 2.86
N TYR A 358 15.19 11.16 3.03
CA TYR A 358 14.25 10.74 2.00
C TYR A 358 13.12 11.75 1.80
N THR A 359 12.69 12.42 2.86
CA THR A 359 11.70 13.51 2.75
C THR A 359 12.22 14.61 1.84
N VAL A 360 13.49 15.01 2.01
CA VAL A 360 14.14 16.00 1.15
C VAL A 360 14.24 15.48 -0.29
N ALA A 361 14.61 14.21 -0.48
CA ALA A 361 14.72 13.63 -1.82
C ALA A 361 13.37 13.55 -2.54
N ALA A 362 12.29 13.17 -1.84
CA ALA A 362 10.94 13.05 -2.39
C ALA A 362 10.35 14.39 -2.85
N GLY A 363 10.80 15.50 -2.27
CA GLY A 363 10.45 16.86 -2.71
C GLY A 363 11.39 17.47 -3.73
N SER A 364 12.47 16.77 -4.12
CA SER A 364 13.51 17.36 -4.97
C SER A 364 13.10 17.42 -6.44
N GLU A 365 13.56 18.45 -7.16
CA GLU A 365 13.41 18.55 -8.62
C GLU A 365 14.01 17.34 -9.35
N LYS A 366 15.06 16.73 -8.76
CA LYS A 366 15.71 15.52 -9.30
C LYS A 366 14.74 14.34 -9.39
N ALA A 367 13.84 14.18 -8.42
CA ALA A 367 12.86 13.10 -8.40
C ALA A 367 11.85 13.18 -9.55
N GLN A 368 11.62 14.39 -10.10
CA GLN A 368 10.63 14.64 -11.14
C GLN A 368 10.84 13.76 -12.37
N MET A 369 12.08 13.73 -12.88
CA MET A 369 12.40 12.99 -14.10
C MET A 369 12.11 11.50 -13.95
N TYR A 370 12.41 10.92 -12.78
CA TYR A 370 12.16 9.52 -12.51
C TYR A 370 10.68 9.22 -12.34
N THR A 371 9.96 10.07 -11.61
CA THR A 371 8.51 9.93 -11.40
C THR A 371 7.73 9.97 -12.71
N LEU A 372 8.11 10.84 -13.65
CA LEU A 372 7.52 10.88 -14.99
C LEU A 372 7.83 9.61 -15.80
N ARG A 373 9.03 9.01 -15.67
CA ARG A 373 9.33 7.72 -16.33
C ARG A 373 8.45 6.61 -15.80
N THR A 374 8.24 6.56 -14.48
CA THR A 374 7.34 5.62 -13.83
C THR A 374 5.91 5.79 -14.33
N ALA A 375 5.39 7.02 -14.40
CA ALA A 375 4.06 7.31 -14.94
C ALA A 375 3.89 6.77 -16.37
N LYS A 376 4.90 6.97 -17.23
CA LYS A 376 4.93 6.44 -18.59
C LYS A 376 4.93 4.91 -18.61
N ALA A 377 5.79 4.28 -17.82
CA ALA A 377 5.90 2.83 -17.74
C ALA A 377 4.58 2.18 -17.29
N LEU A 378 3.93 2.74 -16.26
CA LEU A 378 2.60 2.28 -15.81
C LEU A 378 1.55 2.43 -16.90
N ALA A 379 1.48 3.58 -17.57
CA ALA A 379 0.51 3.82 -18.64
C ALA A 379 0.74 2.94 -19.88
N MET A 380 2.00 2.70 -20.26
CA MET A 380 2.36 1.80 -21.36
C MET A 380 2.00 0.35 -21.03
N THR A 381 2.23 -0.10 -19.80
CA THR A 381 1.83 -1.45 -19.36
C THR A 381 0.32 -1.61 -19.33
N ALA A 382 -0.40 -0.57 -18.87
CA ALA A 382 -1.85 -0.52 -18.96
C ALA A 382 -2.35 -0.59 -20.41
N ALA A 383 -1.67 0.08 -21.35
CA ALA A 383 -1.99 0.01 -22.77
C ALA A 383 -1.78 -1.40 -23.34
N ASP A 384 -0.69 -2.09 -22.96
CA ASP A 384 -0.44 -3.46 -23.42
C ASP A 384 -1.60 -4.41 -23.07
N VAL A 385 -2.03 -4.41 -21.80
CA VAL A 385 -3.13 -5.27 -21.35
C VAL A 385 -4.49 -4.82 -21.89
N LEU A 386 -4.69 -3.52 -22.11
CA LEU A 386 -5.91 -2.98 -22.71
C LEU A 386 -6.07 -3.43 -24.17
N LEU A 387 -4.98 -3.41 -24.93
CA LEU A 387 -4.98 -3.68 -26.36
C LEU A 387 -4.95 -5.16 -26.72
N ASP A 388 -4.48 -6.01 -25.80
CA ASP A 388 -4.44 -7.46 -25.99
C ASP A 388 -5.36 -8.19 -24.98
N PRO A 389 -6.59 -8.56 -25.40
CA PRO A 389 -7.51 -9.33 -24.57
C PRO A 389 -6.97 -10.69 -24.13
N ALA A 390 -6.07 -11.31 -24.89
CA ALA A 390 -5.44 -12.57 -24.50
C ALA A 390 -4.44 -12.35 -23.38
N LEU A 391 -3.66 -11.27 -23.44
CA LEU A 391 -2.74 -10.85 -22.39
C LEU A 391 -3.48 -10.52 -21.09
N LEU A 392 -4.57 -9.74 -21.16
CA LEU A 392 -5.41 -9.46 -19.98
C LEU A 392 -6.00 -10.75 -19.37
N LYS A 393 -6.36 -11.73 -20.22
CA LYS A 393 -6.82 -13.03 -19.72
C LYS A 393 -5.70 -13.75 -18.97
N GLN A 394 -4.48 -13.77 -19.51
CA GLN A 394 -3.34 -14.42 -18.83
C GLN A 394 -3.03 -13.75 -17.48
N VAL A 395 -3.04 -12.42 -17.42
CA VAL A 395 -2.88 -11.64 -16.17
C VAL A 395 -3.92 -12.08 -15.12
N LYS A 396 -5.18 -12.24 -15.53
CA LYS A 396 -6.26 -12.70 -14.63
C LYS A 396 -6.13 -14.16 -14.22
N ASP A 397 -5.76 -15.04 -15.14
CA ASP A 397 -5.56 -16.45 -14.87
C ASP A 397 -4.41 -16.64 -13.84
N GLU A 398 -3.29 -15.90 -13.99
CA GLU A 398 -2.17 -15.91 -13.04
C GLU A 398 -2.61 -15.43 -11.65
N PHE A 399 -3.38 -14.33 -11.59
CA PHE A 399 -3.94 -13.83 -10.33
C PHE A 399 -4.83 -14.87 -9.62
N ILE A 400 -5.70 -15.58 -10.36
CA ILE A 400 -6.55 -16.63 -9.78
C ILE A 400 -5.68 -17.74 -9.16
N VAL A 401 -4.64 -18.18 -9.85
CA VAL A 401 -3.72 -19.22 -9.34
C VAL A 401 -2.94 -18.73 -8.13
N ALA A 402 -2.42 -17.50 -8.17
CA ALA A 402 -1.68 -16.89 -7.06
C ALA A 402 -2.56 -16.77 -5.81
N LYS A 403 -3.81 -16.34 -5.97
CA LYS A 403 -4.79 -16.20 -4.90
C LYS A 403 -5.14 -17.55 -4.28
N GLN A 404 -5.46 -18.56 -5.09
CA GLN A 404 -5.76 -19.92 -4.62
C GLN A 404 -4.59 -20.59 -3.88
N THR A 405 -3.35 -20.13 -4.12
CA THR A 405 -2.18 -20.64 -3.40
C THR A 405 -2.03 -20.02 -1.99
N GLN A 406 -2.71 -18.88 -1.75
CA GLN A 406 -2.66 -18.11 -0.51
C GLN A 406 -3.94 -18.18 0.33
N GLU A 407 -5.06 -18.62 -0.24
CA GLU A 407 -6.27 -19.04 0.48
C GLU A 407 -6.19 -20.53 0.82
#